data_AF-A0A2V9X027-F1
#
_entry.id   AF-A0A2V9X027-F1
#
_cell.length_a   1.000
_cell.length_b   1.000
_cell.length_c   1.000
_cell.angle_alpha   90.00
_cell.angle_beta   90.00
_cell.angle_gamma   90.00
#
_symmetry.space_group_name_H-M   'P 1'
#
loop_
_entity.id
_entity.type
_entity.pdbx_description
1 polymer ?
#
loop_
_entity_poly.entity_id
_entity_poly.type
_entity_poly.pdbx_seq_one_letter_code
_entity_poly.pdbx_strand_id
1 'polypeptide(L)' 'MQVSQARNQSMWKQVYQEALFELDQTRFQPKLDAALKAVQDRLLEVRSDPADRRELMELEDAKRTIAFLRKHELEEF' A
#
# COMPACT_ATOMS: atom_id res chain seq x y z
N MET A 1 14.19 19.43 3.97
CA MET A 1 13.86 18.13 3.34
C MET A 1 12.52 17.51 3.84
N GLN A 2 11.65 18.25 4.56
CA GLN A 2 10.41 17.68 5.14
C GLN A 2 9.22 17.56 4.17
N VAL A 3 9.15 18.38 3.12
CA VAL A 3 7.95 18.43 2.23
C VAL A 3 7.79 17.15 1.41
N SER A 4 8.90 16.55 0.98
CA SER A 4 8.91 15.29 0.23
C SER A 4 8.42 14.10 1.07
N GLN A 5 8.76 14.07 2.36
CA GLN A 5 8.36 12.97 3.25
C GLN A 5 6.87 12.99 3.56
N ALA A 6 6.29 14.16 3.83
CA ALA A 6 4.85 14.31 4.04
C ALA A 6 4.03 13.98 2.78
N ARG A 7 4.54 14.33 1.60
CA ARG A 7 3.91 14.01 0.31
C ARG A 7 3.98 12.52 -0.02
N ASN A 8 5.09 11.86 0.32
CA ASN A 8 5.21 10.40 0.16
C ASN A 8 4.33 9.65 1.18
N GLN A 9 4.21 10.15 2.42
CA GLN A 9 3.28 9.63 3.43
C GLN A 9 1.82 9.63 2.97
N SER A 10 1.38 10.68 2.28
CA SER A 10 0.02 10.75 1.75
C SER A 10 -0.17 9.90 0.51
N MET A 11 0.87 9.74 -0.32
CA MET A 11 0.74 9.10 -1.63
C MET A 11 0.49 7.60 -1.53
N TRP A 12 1.26 6.85 -0.72
CA TRP A 12 1.04 5.40 -0.60
C TRP A 12 -0.34 5.11 0.02
N LYS A 13 -0.79 5.93 0.98
CA LYS A 13 -2.11 5.81 1.60
C LYS A 13 -3.23 6.04 0.61
N GLN A 14 -3.08 7.04 -0.27
CA GLN A 14 -4.07 7.30 -1.31
C GLN A 14 -4.19 6.12 -2.28
N VAL A 15 -3.07 5.64 -2.83
CA VAL A 15 -3.07 4.51 -3.77
C VAL A 15 -3.62 3.24 -3.10
N TYR A 16 -3.29 3.02 -1.83
CA TYR A 16 -3.84 1.92 -1.03
C TYR A 16 -5.36 2.02 -0.87
N GLN A 17 -5.89 3.19 -0.49
CA GLN A 17 -7.33 3.40 -0.36
C GLN A 17 -8.05 3.23 -1.71
N GLU A 18 -7.48 3.75 -2.80
CA GLU A 18 -8.05 3.61 -4.15
C GLU A 18 -8.15 2.14 -4.59
N ALA A 19 -7.27 1.27 -4.11
CA ALA A 19 -7.33 -0.16 -4.36
C ALA A 19 -8.38 -0.86 -3.48
N LEU A 20 -8.47 -0.51 -2.19
CA LEU A 20 -9.47 -1.09 -1.28
C LEU A 20 -10.92 -0.79 -1.67
N PHE A 21 -11.16 0.38 -2.26
CA PHE A 21 -12.49 0.83 -2.69
C PHE A 21 -12.75 0.62 -4.19
N GLU A 22 -11.87 -0.09 -4.91
CA GLU A 22 -12.15 -0.46 -6.29
C GLU A 22 -13.18 -1.60 -6.32
N LEU A 23 -14.26 -1.39 -7.07
CA LEU A 23 -15.37 -2.33 -7.20
C LEU A 23 -15.40 -2.98 -8.58
N ASP A 24 -14.71 -2.40 -9.57
CA ASP A 24 -14.54 -2.98 -10.89
C ASP A 24 -13.47 -4.09 -10.83
N GLN A 25 -13.90 -5.34 -10.92
CA GLN A 25 -13.05 -6.53 -10.92
C GLN A 25 -11.92 -6.45 -11.95
N THR A 26 -12.16 -5.83 -13.12
CA THR A 26 -11.13 -5.71 -14.16
C THR A 26 -10.02 -4.72 -13.79
N ARG A 27 -10.29 -3.81 -12.85
CA ARG A 27 -9.38 -2.76 -12.38
C ARG A 27 -8.83 -3.04 -10.98
N PHE A 28 -9.47 -3.94 -10.23
CA PHE A 28 -9.11 -4.28 -8.86
C PHE A 28 -7.69 -4.84 -8.77
N GLN A 29 -7.36 -5.87 -9.56
CA GLN A 29 -6.00 -6.43 -9.59
C GLN A 29 -4.92 -5.40 -9.97
N PRO A 30 -5.04 -4.65 -11.10
CA PRO A 30 -4.09 -3.58 -11.42
C PRO A 30 -3.90 -2.55 -10.30
N LYS A 31 -4.97 -2.20 -9.58
CA LYS A 31 -4.88 -1.26 -8.46
C LYS A 31 -4.25 -1.88 -7.21
N LEU A 32 -4.51 -3.16 -6.93
CA LEU A 32 -3.80 -3.89 -5.86
C LEU A 32 -2.30 -4.03 -6.16
N ASP A 33 -1.91 -4.16 -7.43
CA ASP A 33 -0.50 -4.09 -7.88
C ASP A 33 0.12 -2.73 -7.63
N ALA A 34 -0.57 -1.65 -8.04
CA ALA A 34 -0.10 -0.30 -7.78
C ALA A 34 0.03 0.00 -6.28
N ALA A 35 -0.95 -0.41 -5.47
CA ALA A 35 -0.93 -0.26 -4.02
C ALA A 35 0.20 -1.04 -3.37
N LEU A 36 0.44 -2.29 -3.79
CA LEU A 36 1.54 -3.08 -3.24
C LEU A 36 2.88 -2.43 -3.54
N LYS A 37 3.07 -1.95 -4.78
CA LYS A 37 4.28 -1.26 -5.17
C LYS A 37 4.51 -0.01 -4.33
N ALA A 38 3.49 0.85 -4.18
CA ALA A 38 3.59 2.07 -3.39
C ALA A 38 3.93 1.80 -1.92
N VAL A 39 3.32 0.78 -1.32
CA VAL A 39 3.61 0.34 0.06
C VAL A 39 5.04 -0.17 0.18
N GLN A 40 5.52 -0.98 -0.77
CA GLN A 40 6.88 -1.51 -0.76
C GLN A 40 7.93 -0.42 -0.93
N ASP A 41 7.73 0.50 -1.89
CA ASP A 41 8.62 1.64 -2.09
C ASP A 41 8.74 2.47 -0.80
N ARG A 42 7.61 2.75 -0.13
CA ARG A 42 7.61 3.49 1.13
C ARG A 42 8.25 2.71 2.28
N LEU A 43 8.04 1.40 2.37
CA LEU A 43 8.71 0.56 3.36
C LEU A 43 10.24 0.63 3.24
N LEU A 44 10.77 0.66 2.01
CA LEU A 44 12.20 0.80 1.77
C LEU A 44 12.73 2.17 2.23
N GLU A 45 11.99 3.24 1.95
CA GLU A 45 12.32 4.60 2.42
C GLU A 45 12.32 4.69 3.95
N VAL A 46 11.25 4.22 4.61
CA VAL A 46 11.07 4.34 6.07
C VAL A 46 12.02 3.44 6.85
N ARG A 47 12.38 2.26 6.33
CA ARG A 47 13.39 1.40 6.98
C ARG A 47 14.80 2.01 6.96
N SER A 48 15.07 2.90 6.02
CA SER A 48 16.34 3.61 5.92
C SER A 48 16.47 4.76 6.93
N ASP A 49 15.34 5.25 7.47
CA ASP A 49 15.27 6.27 8.52
C ASP A 49 14.05 6.00 9.46
N PRO A 50 14.23 5.21 10.54
CA PRO A 50 13.13 4.64 11.33
C PRO A 50 12.45 5.64 12.29
N ALA A 51 12.42 6.93 11.95
CA ALA A 51 11.86 7.98 12.79
C ALA A 51 10.35 7.81 13.07
N ASP A 52 9.60 7.12 12.20
CA ASP A 52 8.15 6.93 12.33
C ASP A 52 7.76 5.44 12.44
N ARG A 53 7.78 4.92 13.67
CA ARG A 53 7.34 3.55 13.98
C ARG A 53 5.86 3.30 13.66
N ARG A 54 5.03 4.34 13.71
CA ARG A 54 3.60 4.21 13.42
C ARG A 54 3.39 4.00 11.93
N GLU A 55 4.02 4.81 11.10
CA GLU A 55 3.96 4.63 9.64
C GLU A 55 4.47 3.23 9.24
N LEU A 56 5.55 2.75 9.86
CA LEU A 56 6.06 1.40 9.60
C LEU A 56 5.03 0.30 9.91
N MET A 57 4.30 0.42 11.03
CA MET A 57 3.24 -0.52 11.39
C MET A 57 2.10 -0.47 10.37
N GLU A 58 1.64 0.73 10.00
CA GLU A 58 0.57 0.92 9.00
C GLU A 58 0.96 0.33 7.63
N LEU A 59 2.22 0.45 7.22
CA LEU A 59 2.73 -0.11 5.98
C LEU A 59 2.80 -1.65 5.98
N GLU A 60 3.25 -2.27 7.08
CA GLU A 60 3.28 -3.73 7.21
C GLU A 60 1.84 -4.30 7.21
N ASP A 61 0.90 -3.64 7.87
CA ASP A 61 -0.51 -4.03 7.87
C ASP A 61 -1.15 -3.87 6.48
N ALA A 62 -0.86 -2.79 5.76
CA ALA A 62 -1.31 -2.61 4.38
C ALA A 62 -0.78 -3.71 3.45
N LYS A 63 0.51 -4.07 3.58
CA LYS A 63 1.12 -5.17 2.82
C LYS A 63 0.44 -6.52 3.07
N ARG A 64 0.13 -6.84 4.34
CA ARG A 64 -0.60 -8.07 4.72
C ARG A 64 -2.01 -8.08 4.15
N THR A 65 -2.71 -6.95 4.22
CA THR A 65 -4.07 -6.80 3.69
C THR A 65 -4.10 -7.01 2.18
N ILE A 66 -3.16 -6.43 1.44
CA ILE A 66 -3.07 -6.63 -0.02
C ILE A 66 -2.79 -8.10 -0.36
N ALA A 67 -1.87 -8.76 0.36
CA ALA A 67 -1.58 -10.17 0.14
C ALA A 67 -2.80 -11.06 0.40
N PHE A 68 -3.59 -10.75 1.42
CA PHE A 68 -4.86 -11.42 1.71
C PHE A 68 -5.88 -11.23 0.59
N LEU A 69 -6.09 -9.98 0.13
CA LEU A 69 -7.05 -9.67 -0.94
C LEU A 69 -6.70 -10.36 -2.26
N ARG A 70 -5.41 -10.45 -2.61
CA ARG A 70 -4.95 -11.20 -3.79
C ARG A 70 -5.27 -12.69 -3.71
N LYS A 71 -5.08 -13.28 -2.52
CA LYS A 71 -5.33 -14.71 -2.32
C LYS A 71 -6.81 -15.04 -2.44
N HIS A 72 -7.69 -14.17 -1.93
CA HIS A 72 -9.13 -14.38 -1.99
C HIS A 72 -9.71 -14.22 -3.40
N GLU A 73 -9.21 -13.31 -4.23
CA GLU A 73 -9.66 -13.26 -5.64
C GLU A 73 -9.24 -14.50 -6.45
N LEU A 74 -8.16 -15.18 -6.08
CA LEU A 74 -7.72 -16.40 -6.74
C LEU A 74 -8.53 -17.64 -6.35
N GLU A 75 -9.31 -17.58 -5.26
CA GLU A 75 -10.09 -18.71 -4.73
C GLU A 75 -11.56 -18.69 -5.18
N GLU A 76 -12.05 -17.63 -5.86
CA GLU A 76 -13.42 -17.57 -6.41
C GLU A 76 -13.54 -18.05 -7.87
N PHE A 77 -12.75 -19.06 -8.28
CA PHE A 77 -12.87 -19.74 -9.58
C PHE A 77 -13.11 -21.24 -9.44
#